data_AF-A0A7C5J6T0-F1
#
_entry.id   AF-A0A7C5J6T0-F1
#
_cell.length_a   1.000
_cell.length_b   1.000
_cell.length_c   1.000
_cell.angle_alpha   90.00
_cell.angle_beta   90.00
_cell.angle_gamma   90.00
#
_symmetry.space_group_name_H-M   'P 1'
#
loop_
_entity.id
_entity.type
_entity.pdbx_description
1 polymer ?
#
loop_
_entity_poly.entity_id
_entity_poly.type
_entity_poly.pdbx_seq_one_letter_code
_entity_poly.pdbx_strand_id
1 'polypeptide(L)'
;RTVLDIGGQDTKAIQIDENGIVERFQMNDRCAAGCGRYLGYIADEMNVGLHELGPMAMKAKRPVRINSTCTVFAGAELRDRLAAGQRREDILGGLHRSIMLRAMSLLARSGGIFEQFTFTGGVAKNEAAVAALKELVEENYGERTMNISASSIYTGALGAAIFALREARGERTPEPQTTGGAQ
;
A
#
# COMPACT_ATOMS: atom_id res chain seq x y z
N ARG A 1 5.32 -15.29 1.65
CA ARG A 1 6.59 -15.02 0.92
C ARG A 1 6.58 -13.67 0.20
N THR A 2 5.45 -12.97 0.15
CA THR A 2 5.35 -11.61 -0.38
C THR A 2 5.00 -10.63 0.74
N VAL A 3 5.62 -9.47 0.78
CA VAL A 3 5.30 -8.39 1.73
C VAL A 3 5.01 -7.11 0.93
N LEU A 4 3.88 -6.49 1.22
CA LEU A 4 3.54 -5.14 0.79
C LEU A 4 3.58 -4.23 2.02
N ASP A 5 4.43 -3.22 2.02
CA ASP A 5 4.46 -2.17 3.05
C ASP A 5 4.02 -0.86 2.41
N ILE A 6 2.97 -0.22 2.95
CA ILE A 6 2.56 1.12 2.51
C ILE A 6 2.63 2.07 3.71
N GLY A 7 3.68 2.88 3.71
CA GLY A 7 3.93 3.91 4.69
C GLY A 7 3.29 5.25 4.32
N GLY A 8 3.78 6.31 4.97
CA GLY A 8 3.36 7.67 4.64
C GLY A 8 3.92 8.16 3.32
N GLN A 9 5.17 7.83 3.02
CA GLN A 9 5.92 8.40 1.88
C GLN A 9 6.20 7.40 0.77
N ASP A 10 6.30 6.12 1.10
CA ASP A 10 6.69 5.08 0.18
C ASP A 10 5.78 3.85 0.29
N THR A 11 5.88 3.02 -0.75
CA THR A 11 5.25 1.71 -0.90
C THR A 11 6.34 0.75 -1.33
N LYS A 12 6.49 -0.37 -0.62
CA LYS A 12 7.50 -1.39 -0.88
C LYS A 12 6.81 -2.73 -1.16
N ALA A 13 7.24 -3.41 -2.22
CA ALA A 13 6.90 -4.80 -2.50
C ALA A 13 8.17 -5.64 -2.38
N ILE A 14 8.14 -6.64 -1.50
CA ILE A 14 9.31 -7.41 -1.10
C ILE A 14 8.98 -8.90 -1.26
N GLN A 15 9.82 -9.61 -1.99
CA GLN A 15 9.80 -11.07 -2.03
C GLN A 15 10.87 -11.61 -1.10
N ILE A 16 10.48 -12.62 -0.31
CA ILE A 16 11.37 -13.28 0.63
C ILE A 16 11.41 -14.78 0.39
N ASP A 17 12.59 -15.37 0.57
CA ASP A 17 12.79 -16.81 0.52
C ASP A 17 12.20 -17.51 1.75
N GLU A 18 12.47 -18.81 1.90
CA GLU A 18 12.00 -19.61 3.03
C GLU A 18 12.71 -19.30 4.36
N ASN A 19 13.89 -18.68 4.30
CA ASN A 19 14.68 -18.25 5.45
C ASN A 19 14.38 -16.79 5.86
N GLY A 20 13.51 -16.10 5.10
CA GLY A 20 13.17 -14.70 5.31
C GLY A 20 14.18 -13.72 4.70
N ILE A 21 15.00 -14.17 3.75
CA ILE A 21 15.98 -13.34 3.05
C ILE A 21 15.27 -12.62 1.91
N VAL A 22 15.56 -11.34 1.74
CA VAL A 22 15.03 -10.55 0.62
C VAL A 22 15.65 -11.05 -0.68
N GLU A 23 14.82 -11.59 -1.57
CA GLU A 23 15.20 -12.00 -2.92
C GLU A 23 14.97 -10.87 -3.93
N ARG A 24 13.86 -10.14 -3.78
CA ARG A 24 13.49 -9.04 -4.67
C ARG A 24 12.90 -7.90 -3.87
N PHE A 25 13.32 -6.69 -4.19
CA PHE A 25 12.84 -5.48 -3.55
C PHE A 25 12.42 -4.47 -4.62
N GLN A 26 11.21 -3.96 -4.51
CA GLN A 26 10.68 -2.90 -5.34
C GLN A 26 10.11 -1.83 -4.44
N MET A 27 10.42 -0.57 -4.72
CA MET A 27 9.87 0.58 -4.02
C MET A 27 9.31 1.55 -5.07
N ASN A 28 8.25 2.28 -4.74
CA ASN A 28 7.82 3.38 -5.59
C ASN A 28 8.92 4.45 -5.69
N ASP A 29 8.95 5.15 -6.82
CA ASP A 29 9.80 6.34 -6.97
C ASP A 29 9.43 7.42 -5.95
N ARG A 30 10.30 8.43 -5.77
CA ARG A 30 10.18 9.53 -4.78
C ARG A 30 8.84 10.29 -4.77
N CYS A 31 7.95 10.05 -5.73
CA CYS A 31 6.59 10.58 -5.72
C CYS A 31 5.73 9.77 -4.73
N ALA A 32 5.25 10.41 -3.66
CA ALA A 32 4.34 9.87 -2.64
C ALA A 32 2.94 9.45 -3.16
N ALA A 33 2.79 9.34 -4.47
CA ALA A 33 1.58 8.91 -5.16
C ALA A 33 1.29 7.44 -4.83
N GLY A 34 0.12 7.20 -4.25
CA GLY A 34 -0.29 5.87 -3.79
C GLY A 34 0.15 5.49 -2.38
N CYS A 35 0.56 6.46 -1.54
CA CYS A 35 0.98 6.25 -0.15
C CYS A 35 0.04 6.93 0.86
N GLY A 36 0.29 6.78 2.16
CA GLY A 36 -0.51 7.41 3.22
C GLY A 36 -0.59 8.94 3.15
N ARG A 37 0.45 9.63 2.66
CA ARG A 37 0.44 11.09 2.47
C ARG A 37 -0.59 11.53 1.44
N TYR A 38 -0.86 10.71 0.41
CA TYR A 38 -1.94 10.95 -0.54
C TYR A 38 -3.29 10.95 0.16
N LEU A 39 -3.58 9.95 0.99
CA LEU A 39 -4.81 9.91 1.78
C LEU A 39 -4.92 11.11 2.71
N GLY A 40 -3.82 11.51 3.36
CA GLY A 40 -3.80 12.74 4.17
C GLY A 40 -4.17 13.99 3.36
N TYR A 41 -3.60 14.15 2.17
CA TYR A 41 -3.94 15.27 1.29
C TYR A 41 -5.41 15.26 0.85
N ILE A 42 -5.97 14.09 0.51
CA ILE A 42 -7.40 13.96 0.19
C ILE A 42 -8.27 14.33 1.40
N ALA A 43 -7.87 13.94 2.61
CA ALA A 43 -8.58 14.31 3.84
C ALA A 43 -8.62 15.83 4.01
N ASP A 44 -7.47 16.49 3.82
CA ASP A 44 -7.33 17.95 3.88
C ASP A 44 -8.24 18.64 2.85
N GLU A 45 -8.22 18.20 1.58
CA GLU A 45 -9.08 18.75 0.51
C GLU A 45 -10.58 18.53 0.74
N MET A 46 -10.94 17.44 1.42
CA MET A 46 -12.32 17.14 1.78
C MET A 46 -12.77 17.79 3.10
N ASN A 47 -11.86 18.44 3.83
CA ASN A 47 -12.08 18.95 5.17
C ASN A 47 -12.67 17.89 6.14
N VAL A 48 -12.04 16.71 6.16
CA VAL A 48 -12.38 15.59 7.07
C VAL A 48 -11.12 15.01 7.68
N GLY A 49 -11.26 14.25 8.76
CA GLY A 49 -10.16 13.51 9.37
C GLY A 49 -9.69 12.34 8.50
N LEU A 50 -8.38 12.07 8.49
CA LEU A 50 -7.79 10.94 7.78
C LEU A 50 -8.43 9.59 8.17
N HIS A 51 -8.81 9.43 9.43
CA HIS A 51 -9.45 8.23 9.96
C HIS A 51 -10.89 8.04 9.45
N GLU A 52 -11.53 9.09 8.95
CA GLU A 52 -12.90 9.04 8.42
C GLU A 52 -12.94 8.54 6.97
N LEU A 53 -11.82 8.64 6.24
CA LEU A 53 -11.78 8.30 4.81
C LEU A 53 -12.15 6.84 4.53
N GLY A 54 -11.65 5.90 5.34
CA GLY A 54 -11.96 4.47 5.21
C GLY A 54 -13.46 4.19 5.38
N PRO A 55 -14.05 4.54 6.53
CA PRO A 55 -15.49 4.38 6.78
C PRO A 55 -16.40 5.09 5.78
N MET A 56 -15.99 6.25 5.26
CA MET A 56 -16.73 6.93 4.19
C MET A 56 -16.62 6.17 2.86
N ALA A 57 -15.43 5.72 2.48
CA ALA A 57 -15.22 4.95 1.25
C ALA A 57 -15.97 3.62 1.24
N MET A 58 -16.09 2.94 2.38
CA MET A 58 -16.84 1.68 2.52
C MET A 58 -18.35 1.84 2.24
N LYS A 59 -18.88 3.07 2.26
CA LYS A 59 -20.28 3.39 1.91
C LYS A 59 -20.48 3.66 0.42
N ALA A 60 -19.43 3.52 -0.39
CA ALA A 60 -19.51 3.63 -1.85
C ALA A 60 -20.48 2.59 -2.41
N LYS A 61 -21.34 3.00 -3.34
CA LYS A 61 -22.22 2.11 -4.09
C LYS A 61 -21.81 2.01 -5.55
N ARG A 62 -21.20 3.06 -6.09
CA ARG A 62 -20.77 3.18 -7.48
C ARG A 62 -19.42 3.90 -7.53
N PRO A 63 -18.32 3.23 -7.13
CA PRO A 63 -16.99 3.86 -7.07
C PRO A 63 -16.63 4.58 -8.37
N VAL A 64 -16.16 5.83 -8.25
CA VAL A 64 -15.76 6.63 -9.40
C VAL A 64 -14.41 6.13 -9.94
N ARG A 65 -14.27 6.05 -11.26
CA ARG A 65 -12.94 5.80 -11.85
C ARG A 65 -12.06 7.04 -11.69
N ILE A 66 -11.01 6.90 -10.89
CA ILE A 66 -9.99 7.94 -10.68
C ILE A 66 -8.79 7.67 -11.59
N ASN A 67 -8.37 8.69 -12.34
CA ASN A 67 -7.24 8.59 -13.25
C ASN A 67 -5.94 9.13 -12.63
N SER A 68 -6.03 10.07 -11.69
CA SER A 68 -4.89 10.77 -11.11
C SER A 68 -4.53 10.22 -9.73
N THR A 69 -3.33 9.65 -9.63
CA THR A 69 -2.74 9.18 -8.37
C THR A 69 -1.62 10.10 -7.86
N CYS A 70 -1.15 11.03 -8.70
CA CYS A 70 -0.23 12.08 -8.30
C CYS A 70 -0.96 13.07 -7.39
N THR A 71 -0.42 13.33 -6.19
CA THR A 71 -1.01 14.26 -5.21
C THR A 71 -1.24 15.66 -5.80
N VAL A 72 -0.36 16.12 -6.70
CA VAL A 72 -0.48 17.43 -7.38
C VAL A 72 -1.79 17.54 -8.19
N PHE A 73 -2.19 16.46 -8.87
CA PHE A 73 -3.39 16.46 -9.71
C PHE A 73 -4.62 15.90 -8.99
N ALA A 74 -4.42 15.17 -7.90
CA ALA A 74 -5.49 14.51 -7.16
C ALA A 74 -6.53 15.50 -6.61
N GLY A 75 -6.09 16.68 -6.13
CA GLY A 75 -6.99 17.70 -5.60
C GLY A 75 -7.84 18.34 -6.68
N ALA A 76 -7.26 18.57 -7.86
CA ALA A 76 -8.01 19.07 -9.02
C ALA A 76 -9.07 18.06 -9.46
N GLU A 77 -8.70 16.79 -9.67
CA GLU A 77 -9.66 15.75 -10.06
C GLU A 77 -10.74 15.56 -9.00
N LEU A 78 -10.38 15.59 -7.70
CA LEU A 78 -11.34 15.53 -6.60
C LEU A 78 -12.36 16.67 -6.68
N ARG A 79 -11.90 17.93 -6.81
CA ARG A 79 -12.80 19.09 -6.92
C ARG A 79 -13.70 19.00 -8.15
N ASP A 80 -13.18 18.53 -9.28
CA ASP A 80 -13.97 18.33 -10.50
C ASP A 80 -15.08 17.30 -10.29
N ARG A 81 -14.78 16.16 -9.61
CA ARG A 81 -15.78 15.14 -9.30
C ARG A 81 -16.86 15.65 -8.34
N LEU A 82 -16.45 16.42 -7.33
CA LEU A 82 -17.38 17.06 -6.39
C LEU A 82 -18.28 18.07 -7.10
N ALA A 83 -17.73 18.91 -7.97
CA ALA A 83 -18.48 19.88 -8.77
C ALA A 83 -19.45 19.21 -9.74
N ALA A 84 -19.10 18.02 -10.25
CA ALA A 84 -19.99 17.18 -11.05
C ALA A 84 -21.12 16.50 -10.23
N GLY A 85 -21.23 16.79 -8.93
CA GLY A 85 -22.27 16.26 -8.05
C GLY A 85 -22.10 14.80 -7.67
N GLN A 86 -20.90 14.22 -7.86
CA GLN A 86 -20.64 12.84 -7.48
C GLN A 86 -20.58 12.70 -5.96
N ARG A 87 -21.12 11.59 -5.45
CA ARG A 87 -21.14 11.32 -4.01
C ARG A 87 -19.72 11.16 -3.47
N ARG A 88 -19.47 11.76 -2.31
CA ARG A 88 -18.16 11.71 -1.64
C ARG A 88 -17.70 10.29 -1.37
N GLU A 89 -18.62 9.41 -0.95
CA GLU A 89 -18.33 8.00 -0.71
C GLU A 89 -17.85 7.29 -1.98
N ASP A 90 -18.52 7.53 -3.11
CA ASP A 90 -18.19 6.93 -4.40
C ASP A 90 -16.84 7.43 -4.94
N ILE A 91 -16.54 8.72 -4.76
CA ILE A 91 -15.23 9.29 -5.09
C ILE A 91 -14.14 8.62 -4.23
N LEU A 92 -14.36 8.51 -2.92
CA LEU A 92 -13.40 7.90 -2.00
C LEU A 92 -13.17 6.41 -2.30
N GLY A 93 -14.20 5.64 -2.62
CA GLY A 93 -14.04 4.25 -3.04
C GLY A 93 -13.14 4.14 -4.29
N GLY A 94 -13.36 5.04 -5.25
CA GLY A 94 -12.51 5.17 -6.44
C GLY A 94 -11.05 5.50 -6.14
N LEU A 95 -10.82 6.46 -5.23
CA LEU A 95 -9.50 6.89 -4.81
C LEU A 95 -8.73 5.73 -4.13
N HIS A 96 -9.37 5.01 -3.20
CA HIS A 96 -8.75 3.85 -2.54
C HIS A 96 -8.38 2.75 -3.54
N ARG A 97 -9.29 2.42 -4.47
CA ARG A 97 -8.99 1.44 -5.54
C ARG A 97 -7.82 1.88 -6.42
N SER A 98 -7.75 3.17 -6.76
CA SER A 98 -6.66 3.73 -7.60
C SER A 98 -5.29 3.64 -6.92
N ILE A 99 -5.22 3.90 -5.62
CA ILE A 99 -3.99 3.71 -4.81
C ILE A 99 -3.59 2.22 -4.81
N MET A 100 -4.54 1.31 -4.58
CA MET A 100 -4.23 -0.12 -4.53
C MET A 100 -3.82 -0.69 -5.90
N LEU A 101 -4.36 -0.19 -7.01
CA LEU A 101 -3.90 -0.55 -8.36
C LEU A 101 -2.40 -0.25 -8.58
N ARG A 102 -1.88 0.82 -7.98
CA ARG A 102 -0.44 1.10 -8.01
C ARG A 102 0.37 0.11 -7.19
N ALA A 103 -0.14 -0.25 -6.01
CA ALA A 103 0.47 -1.29 -5.19
C ALA A 103 0.52 -2.63 -5.94
N MET A 104 -0.56 -3.01 -6.63
CA MET A 104 -0.61 -4.20 -7.50
C MET A 104 0.43 -4.15 -8.62
N SER A 105 0.60 -2.99 -9.24
CA SER A 105 1.62 -2.80 -10.28
C SER A 105 3.05 -2.99 -9.74
N LEU A 106 3.31 -2.55 -8.49
CA LEU A 106 4.60 -2.75 -7.83
C LEU A 106 4.80 -4.23 -7.45
N LEU A 107 3.76 -4.87 -6.93
CA LEU A 107 3.75 -6.29 -6.60
C LEU A 107 4.07 -7.15 -7.83
N ALA A 108 3.40 -6.88 -8.97
CA ALA A 108 3.67 -7.57 -10.23
C ALA A 108 5.14 -7.45 -10.65
N ARG A 109 5.73 -6.24 -10.59
CA ARG A 109 7.17 -6.03 -10.89
C ARG A 109 8.11 -6.75 -9.91
N SER A 110 7.69 -6.94 -8.66
CA SER A 110 8.49 -7.64 -7.66
C SER A 110 8.49 -9.16 -7.83
N GLY A 111 7.57 -9.73 -8.63
CA GLY A 111 7.40 -11.18 -8.79
C GLY A 111 5.96 -11.69 -8.58
N GLY A 112 5.02 -10.79 -8.27
CA GLY A 112 3.61 -11.13 -8.03
C GLY A 112 3.31 -11.56 -6.59
N ILE A 113 2.14 -12.20 -6.40
CA ILE A 113 1.67 -12.69 -5.11
C ILE A 113 1.65 -14.22 -5.10
N PHE A 114 2.42 -14.80 -4.18
CA PHE A 114 2.38 -16.23 -3.85
C PHE A 114 1.27 -16.54 -2.82
N GLU A 115 1.14 -17.80 -2.37
CA GLU A 115 0.05 -18.28 -1.51
C GLU A 115 -0.28 -17.39 -0.30
N GLN A 116 0.76 -16.88 0.39
CA GLN A 116 0.63 -15.96 1.51
C GLN A 116 1.32 -14.63 1.22
N PHE A 117 0.58 -13.53 1.45
CA PHE A 117 1.11 -12.18 1.40
C PHE A 117 0.78 -11.38 2.66
N THR A 118 1.72 -10.57 3.10
CA THR A 118 1.56 -9.71 4.29
C THR A 118 1.38 -8.28 3.84
N PHE A 119 0.33 -7.61 4.31
CA PHE A 119 0.14 -6.18 4.13
C PHE A 119 0.43 -5.43 5.44
N THR A 120 1.40 -4.52 5.39
CA THR A 120 1.92 -3.79 6.54
C THR A 120 2.04 -2.28 6.26
N GLY A 121 2.42 -1.51 7.28
CA GLY A 121 2.50 -0.06 7.23
C GLY A 121 1.25 0.63 7.78
N GLY A 122 1.24 1.95 7.74
CA GLY A 122 0.15 2.76 8.28
C GLY A 122 -1.15 2.63 7.49
N VAL A 123 -1.05 2.47 6.17
CA VAL A 123 -2.24 2.35 5.30
C VAL A 123 -2.97 1.02 5.50
N ALA A 124 -2.31 -0.01 6.04
CA ALA A 124 -2.96 -1.27 6.40
C ALA A 124 -4.02 -1.14 7.51
N LYS A 125 -4.08 0.00 8.21
CA LYS A 125 -5.17 0.32 9.16
C LYS A 125 -6.41 0.93 8.50
N ASN A 126 -6.35 1.30 7.22
CA ASN A 126 -7.48 1.85 6.49
C ASN A 126 -8.29 0.69 5.88
N GLU A 127 -9.51 0.48 6.40
CA GLU A 127 -10.38 -0.64 5.99
C GLU A 127 -10.75 -0.64 4.50
N ALA A 128 -10.90 0.53 3.88
CA ALA A 128 -11.20 0.64 2.46
C ALA A 128 -9.99 0.31 1.58
N ALA A 129 -8.78 0.68 2.02
CA ALA A 129 -7.55 0.25 1.36
C ALA A 129 -7.39 -1.27 1.44
N VAL A 130 -7.64 -1.85 2.62
CA VAL A 130 -7.61 -3.31 2.84
C VAL A 130 -8.65 -4.03 1.96
N ALA A 131 -9.88 -3.53 1.91
CA ALA A 131 -10.95 -4.10 1.09
C ALA A 131 -10.61 -4.03 -0.41
N ALA A 132 -10.19 -2.86 -0.90
CA ALA A 132 -9.80 -2.69 -2.30
C ALA A 132 -8.59 -3.55 -2.68
N LEU A 133 -7.62 -3.73 -1.78
CA LEU A 133 -6.48 -4.62 -2.02
C LEU A 133 -6.93 -6.08 -2.11
N LYS A 134 -7.81 -6.55 -1.22
CA LYS A 134 -8.35 -7.92 -1.28
C LYS A 134 -9.01 -8.20 -2.61
N GLU A 135 -9.91 -7.31 -3.04
CA GLU A 135 -10.64 -7.43 -4.31
C GLU A 135 -9.65 -7.52 -5.48
N LEU A 136 -8.67 -6.61 -5.54
CA LEU A 136 -7.67 -6.62 -6.62
C LEU A 136 -6.77 -7.86 -6.60
N VAL A 137 -6.41 -8.37 -5.42
CA VAL A 137 -5.62 -9.61 -5.32
C VAL A 137 -6.43 -10.79 -5.82
N GLU A 138 -7.70 -10.89 -5.44
CA GLU A 138 -8.61 -11.94 -5.91
C GLU A 138 -8.82 -11.86 -7.43
N GLU A 139 -9.03 -10.66 -7.98
CA GLU A 139 -9.18 -10.44 -9.43
C GLU A 139 -7.95 -10.88 -10.25
N ASN A 140 -6.73 -10.69 -9.72
CA ASN A 140 -5.49 -10.85 -10.50
C ASN A 140 -4.73 -12.15 -10.19
N TYR A 141 -4.88 -12.69 -8.98
CA TYR A 141 -4.17 -13.87 -8.51
C TYR A 141 -5.12 -14.97 -8.02
N GLY A 142 -6.42 -14.70 -7.86
CA GLY A 142 -7.36 -15.62 -7.21
C GLY A 142 -7.26 -15.57 -5.69
N GLU A 143 -7.85 -16.55 -5.01
CA GLU A 143 -7.85 -16.59 -3.55
C GLU A 143 -6.43 -16.68 -2.99
N ARG A 144 -6.08 -15.75 -2.08
CA ARG A 144 -4.78 -15.68 -1.41
C ARG A 144 -4.96 -15.34 0.05
N THR A 145 -4.09 -15.90 0.90
CA THR A 145 -4.10 -15.55 2.32
C THR A 145 -3.42 -14.21 2.53
N MET A 146 -4.20 -13.21 2.94
CA MET A 146 -3.67 -11.91 3.34
C MET A 146 -3.49 -11.82 4.85
N ASN A 147 -2.25 -11.62 5.28
CA ASN A 147 -1.90 -11.42 6.69
C ASN A 147 -1.80 -9.92 7.00
N ILE A 148 -2.57 -9.45 7.97
CA ILE A 148 -2.50 -8.07 8.48
C ILE A 148 -2.45 -8.11 10.00
N SER A 149 -1.40 -7.55 10.59
CA SER A 149 -1.29 -7.36 12.04
C SER A 149 -1.91 -6.04 12.47
N ALA A 150 -2.59 -6.02 13.62
CA ALA A 150 -3.05 -4.77 14.25
C ALA A 150 -1.90 -3.79 14.55
N SER A 151 -0.68 -4.32 14.70
CA SER A 151 0.55 -3.56 14.95
C SER A 151 1.36 -3.27 13.68
N SER A 152 0.75 -3.35 12.49
CA SER A 152 1.40 -3.16 11.18
C SER A 152 2.26 -1.89 11.05
N ILE A 153 1.88 -0.81 11.74
CA ILE A 153 2.61 0.46 11.71
C ILE A 153 4.01 0.37 12.33
N TYR A 154 4.26 -0.63 13.19
CA TYR A 154 5.52 -0.80 13.91
C TYR A 154 6.46 -1.82 13.25
N THR A 155 6.04 -2.48 12.16
CA THR A 155 6.80 -3.58 11.53
C THR A 155 8.22 -3.16 11.13
N GLY A 156 8.39 -1.96 10.59
CA GLY A 156 9.72 -1.44 10.24
C GLY A 156 10.64 -1.28 11.45
N ALA A 157 10.13 -0.72 12.55
CA ALA A 157 10.89 -0.57 13.79
C ALA A 157 11.21 -1.93 14.44
N LEU A 158 10.27 -2.87 14.40
CA LEU A 158 10.48 -4.24 14.85
C LEU A 158 11.59 -4.94 14.05
N GLY A 159 11.58 -4.79 12.72
CA GLY A 159 12.62 -5.32 11.84
C GLY A 159 14.00 -4.78 12.19
N ALA A 160 14.11 -3.47 12.42
CA ALA A 160 15.37 -2.85 12.83
C ALA A 160 15.88 -3.35 14.20
N ALA A 161 14.97 -3.53 15.17
CA ALA A 161 15.33 -4.07 16.48
C ALA A 161 15.81 -5.52 16.39
N ILE A 162 15.13 -6.36 15.60
CA ILE A 162 15.54 -7.75 15.36
C ILE A 162 16.89 -7.81 14.64
N PHE A 163 17.11 -6.96 13.64
CA PHE A 163 18.38 -6.85 12.93
C PHE A 163 19.53 -6.54 13.90
N ALA A 164 19.40 -5.51 14.73
CA ALA A 164 20.42 -5.13 15.70
C ALA A 164 20.67 -6.24 16.74
N LEU A 165 19.63 -6.97 17.16
CA LEU A 165 19.75 -8.08 18.10
C LEU A 165 20.53 -9.26 17.51
N ARG A 166 20.32 -9.58 16.23
CA ARG A 166 21.05 -10.65 15.52
C ARG A 166 22.53 -10.33 15.42
N GLU A 167 22.85 -9.11 15.01
CA GLU A 167 24.23 -8.60 14.96
C GLU A 167 24.91 -8.68 16.34
N ALA A 168 24.24 -8.25 17.41
CA ALA A 168 24.77 -8.31 18.77
C ALA A 168 25.02 -9.74 19.27
N ARG A 169 24.32 -10.73 18.73
CA ARG A 169 24.49 -12.16 19.06
C ARG A 169 25.50 -12.88 18.17
N GLY A 170 26.09 -12.20 17.19
CA GLY A 170 26.98 -12.82 16.20
C GLY A 170 26.26 -13.81 15.28
N GLU A 171 24.92 -13.72 15.18
CA GLU A 171 24.16 -14.48 14.21
C GLU A 171 24.45 -13.86 12.83
N ARG A 172 24.87 -14.68 11.84
CA ARG A 172 25.14 -14.16 10.49
C ARG A 172 23.87 -13.51 9.96
N THR A 173 23.94 -12.21 9.76
CA THR A 173 22.88 -11.50 9.06
C THR A 173 22.97 -11.87 7.59
N PRO A 174 21.91 -12.44 7.02
CA PRO A 174 21.89 -12.78 5.61
C PRO A 174 21.99 -11.48 4.80
N GLU A 175 23.06 -11.37 4.00
CA GLU A 175 23.25 -10.23 3.12
C GLU A 175 22.13 -10.20 2.07
N PRO A 176 21.54 -9.03 1.77
CA PRO A 176 20.60 -8.91 0.66
C PRO A 176 21.33 -9.33 -0.61
N GLN A 177 20.75 -10.28 -1.37
CA GLN A 177 21.26 -10.54 -2.71
C GLN A 177 20.99 -9.30 -3.56
N THR A 178 22.02 -8.52 -3.84
CA THR A 178 21.92 -7.40 -4.76
C THR A 178 21.61 -7.97 -6.14
N THR A 179 20.32 -8.01 -6.52
CA THR A 179 19.96 -8.18 -7.93
C THR A 179 20.47 -6.94 -8.65
N GLY A 180 21.47 -7.14 -9.51
CA GLY A 180 22.14 -6.08 -10.25
C GLY A 180 21.17 -5.07 -10.85
N GLY A 181 21.50 -3.79 -10.66
CA GLY A 181 20.82 -2.69 -11.32
C GLY A 181 20.75 -2.93 -12.83
N ALA A 182 19.61 -2.57 -13.41
CA ALA A 182 19.37 -2.57 -14.83
C ALA A 182 20.50 -1.82 -15.57
N GLN A 183 21.06 -2.50 -16.58
CA GLN A 183 21.67 -1.84 -17.75
C GLN A 183 20.55 -1.38 -18.68
#